data_AF-A0A3D2MBB8-F1
#
_entry.id   AF-A0A3D2MBB8-F1
#
_cell.length_a   1.000
_cell.length_b   1.000
_cell.length_c   1.000
_cell.angle_alpha   90.00
_cell.angle_beta   90.00
_cell.angle_gamma   90.00
#
_symmetry.space_group_name_H-M   'P 1'
#
loop_
_entity.id
_entity.type
_entity.pdbx_description
1 polymer ?
#
loop_
_entity_poly.entity_id
_entity_poly.type
_entity_poly.pdbx_seq_one_letter_code
_entity_poly.pdbx_strand_id
1 'polypeptide(L)'
;MKDRLFVFSQYLLPHHLISRLAGCLAECRLPWVKNTFIKGFIRHFQVDMREAQVEDPTAYEHFNAFFTRALKDGARPLDPAPGAVLNPCDGAISQLGRIEQGRIFQAKGHSYSVMELLGGDHERAAPFM
;
A
#
# COMPACT_ATOMS: atom_id res chain seq x y z
N MET A 1 10.79 4.14 -24.78
CA MET A 1 9.71 3.62 -25.67
C MET A 1 8.86 2.57 -24.96
N LYS A 2 9.47 1.55 -24.34
CA LYS A 2 8.76 0.54 -23.54
C LYS A 2 7.92 1.14 -22.40
N ASP A 3 8.45 2.09 -21.64
CA ASP A 3 7.72 2.71 -20.52
C ASP A 3 6.48 3.51 -20.97
N ARG A 4 6.58 4.21 -22.10
CA ARG A 4 5.43 4.95 -22.66
C ARG A 4 4.35 4.00 -23.17
N LEU A 5 4.75 2.88 -23.77
CA LEU A 5 3.82 1.85 -24.21
C LEU A 5 3.15 1.14 -23.01
N PHE A 6 3.89 0.90 -21.94
CA PHE A 6 3.37 0.37 -20.67
C PHE A 6 2.38 1.33 -20.02
N VAL A 7 2.71 2.63 -19.94
CA VAL A 7 1.78 3.64 -19.42
C VAL A 7 0.53 3.72 -20.31
N PHE A 8 0.69 3.70 -21.63
CA PHE A 8 -0.44 3.72 -22.56
C PHE A 8 -1.35 2.50 -22.37
N SER A 9 -0.81 1.31 -22.17
CA SER A 9 -1.63 0.13 -21.93
C SER A 9 -2.41 0.25 -20.62
N GLN A 10 -1.87 0.89 -19.58
CA GLN A 10 -2.61 1.15 -18.34
C GLN A 10 -3.88 1.96 -18.58
N TYR A 11 -3.86 2.99 -19.42
CA TYR A 11 -5.05 3.79 -19.75
C TYR A 11 -6.18 2.99 -20.41
N LEU A 12 -5.86 1.88 -21.09
CA LEU A 12 -6.84 1.04 -21.76
C LEU A 12 -7.42 -0.06 -20.87
N LEU A 13 -6.80 -0.34 -19.73
CA LEU A 13 -7.22 -1.43 -18.87
C LEU A 13 -8.50 -1.08 -18.11
N PRO A 14 -9.50 -2.00 -18.05
CA PRO A 14 -10.70 -1.79 -17.25
C PRO A 14 -10.38 -2.00 -15.76
N HIS A 15 -9.74 -1.00 -15.13
CA HIS A 15 -9.18 -1.12 -13.78
C HIS A 15 -10.19 -1.58 -12.73
N HIS A 16 -11.42 -1.09 -12.77
CA HIS A 16 -12.46 -1.51 -11.82
C HIS A 16 -12.83 -2.98 -11.97
N LEU A 17 -12.94 -3.50 -13.21
CA LEU A 17 -13.24 -4.91 -13.44
C LEU A 17 -12.08 -5.78 -12.96
N ILE A 18 -10.85 -5.42 -13.31
CA ILE A 18 -9.65 -6.15 -12.88
C ILE A 18 -9.54 -6.16 -11.35
N SER A 19 -9.77 -5.02 -10.70
CA SER A 19 -9.76 -4.91 -9.23
C SER A 19 -10.81 -5.81 -8.59
N ARG A 20 -12.04 -5.85 -9.12
CA ARG A 20 -13.10 -6.74 -8.62
C ARG A 20 -12.75 -8.21 -8.80
N LEU A 21 -12.21 -8.60 -9.96
CA LEU A 21 -11.78 -9.98 -10.21
C LEU A 21 -10.61 -10.39 -9.30
N ALA A 22 -9.65 -9.49 -9.09
CA ALA A 22 -8.56 -9.70 -8.14
C ALA A 22 -9.07 -9.84 -6.71
N GLY A 23 -10.06 -9.04 -6.30
CA GLY A 23 -10.75 -9.17 -5.02
C GLY A 23 -11.41 -10.54 -4.86
N CYS A 24 -12.18 -11.01 -5.85
CA CYS A 24 -12.79 -12.34 -5.83
C CYS A 24 -11.74 -13.46 -5.72
N LEU A 25 -10.61 -13.36 -6.44
CA LEU A 25 -9.51 -14.31 -6.32
C LEU A 25 -8.87 -14.26 -4.93
N ALA A 26 -8.69 -13.06 -4.38
CA ALA A 26 -8.05 -12.84 -3.10
C ALA A 26 -8.90 -13.31 -1.89
N GLU A 27 -10.22 -13.42 -2.06
CA GLU A 27 -11.18 -13.97 -1.10
C GLU A 27 -11.47 -15.47 -1.34
N CYS A 28 -10.89 -16.08 -2.37
CA CYS A 28 -11.09 -17.50 -2.65
C CYS A 28 -10.53 -18.36 -1.51
N ARG A 29 -11.36 -19.25 -0.96
CA ARG A 29 -11.00 -20.16 0.15
C ARG A 29 -10.52 -21.54 -0.31
N LEU A 30 -10.54 -21.83 -1.62
CA LEU A 30 -10.16 -23.13 -2.14
C LEU A 30 -8.64 -23.37 -1.89
N PRO A 31 -8.24 -24.40 -1.12
CA PRO A 31 -6.88 -24.50 -0.59
C PRO A 31 -5.79 -24.48 -1.66
N TRP A 32 -5.95 -25.19 -2.77
CA TRP A 32 -4.94 -25.22 -3.83
C TRP A 32 -4.82 -23.88 -4.56
N VAL A 33 -5.91 -23.10 -4.68
CA VAL A 33 -5.90 -21.77 -5.30
C VAL A 33 -5.19 -20.78 -4.37
N LYS A 34 -5.72 -20.61 -3.15
CA LYS A 34 -5.21 -19.62 -2.19
C LYS A 34 -3.75 -19.91 -1.82
N ASN A 35 -3.40 -21.17 -1.55
CA ASN A 35 -2.06 -21.52 -1.09
C ASN A 35 -1.03 -21.34 -2.21
N THR A 36 -1.40 -21.64 -3.46
CA THR A 36 -0.52 -21.39 -4.61
C THR A 36 -0.30 -19.89 -4.80
N PHE A 37 -1.37 -19.10 -4.71
CA PHE A 37 -1.28 -17.65 -4.88
C PHE A 37 -0.46 -16.98 -3.75
N ILE A 38 -0.72 -17.32 -2.49
CA ILE A 38 0.04 -16.84 -1.33
C ILE A 38 1.53 -17.21 -1.45
N LYS A 39 1.85 -18.48 -1.73
CA LYS A 39 3.25 -18.93 -1.87
C LYS A 39 3.96 -18.25 -3.03
N GLY A 40 3.26 -18.03 -4.15
CA GLY A 40 3.77 -17.28 -5.29
C GLY A 40 4.09 -15.83 -4.91
N PHE A 41 3.19 -15.17 -4.18
CA PHE A 41 3.38 -13.81 -3.69
C PHE A 41 4.58 -13.71 -2.74
N ILE A 42 4.68 -14.61 -1.75
CA ILE A 42 5.81 -14.66 -0.81
C ILE A 42 7.14 -14.78 -1.56
N ARG A 43 7.21 -15.67 -2.56
CA ARG A 43 8.42 -15.87 -3.36
C ARG A 43 8.76 -14.65 -4.22
N HIS A 44 7.76 -14.01 -4.82
CA HIS A 44 8.01 -12.88 -5.71
C HIS A 44 8.43 -11.62 -4.94
N PHE A 45 7.76 -11.33 -3.83
CA PHE A 45 8.00 -10.12 -3.02
C PHE A 45 8.93 -10.36 -1.83
N GLN A 46 9.48 -11.56 -1.67
CA GLN A 46 10.40 -11.94 -0.58
C GLN A 46 9.82 -11.61 0.81
N VAL A 47 8.55 -11.94 1.02
CA VAL A 47 7.83 -11.63 2.26
C VAL A 47 8.44 -12.42 3.42
N ASP A 48 8.89 -11.73 4.46
CA ASP A 48 9.40 -12.38 5.67
C ASP A 48 8.25 -12.87 6.56
N MET A 49 8.03 -14.18 6.55
CA MET A 49 6.99 -14.82 7.36
C MET A 49 7.38 -14.97 8.83
N ARG A 50 8.66 -14.81 9.18
CA ARG A 50 9.13 -14.93 10.57
C ARG A 50 8.64 -13.78 11.44
N GLU A 51 8.26 -12.64 10.83
CA GLU A 51 7.66 -11.51 11.52
C GLU A 51 6.14 -11.65 11.71
N ALA A 52 5.50 -12.54 10.95
CA ALA A 52 4.05 -12.72 11.03
C ALA A 52 3.65 -13.45 12.32
N GLN A 53 2.51 -13.07 12.89
CA GLN A 53 1.92 -13.77 14.04
C GLN A 53 1.59 -15.22 13.70
N VAL A 54 1.13 -15.47 12.47
CA VAL A 54 0.93 -16.80 11.91
C VAL A 54 1.98 -17.03 10.82
N GLU A 55 3.03 -17.78 11.14
CA GLU A 55 4.16 -17.98 10.22
C GLU A 55 3.80 -18.92 9.06
N ASP A 56 2.94 -19.91 9.26
CA ASP A 56 2.52 -20.84 8.20
C ASP A 56 1.61 -20.13 7.18
N PRO A 57 2.05 -19.96 5.92
CA PRO A 57 1.25 -19.29 4.89
C PRO A 57 -0.02 -20.05 4.51
N THR A 58 -0.09 -21.34 4.79
CA THR A 58 -1.25 -22.18 4.42
C THR A 58 -2.39 -22.10 5.43
N ALA A 59 -2.11 -21.58 6.63
CA ALA A 59 -3.07 -21.40 7.71
C ALA A 59 -4.07 -20.24 7.48
N TYR A 60 -3.75 -19.28 6.61
CA TYR A 60 -4.66 -18.17 6.28
C TYR A 60 -5.85 -18.63 5.44
N GLU A 61 -7.08 -18.21 5.76
CA GLU A 61 -8.28 -18.73 5.07
C GLU A 61 -8.37 -18.36 3.58
N HIS A 62 -7.79 -17.23 3.19
CA HIS A 62 -7.70 -16.71 1.83
C HIS A 62 -6.54 -15.70 1.73
N PHE A 63 -6.25 -15.18 0.53
CA PHE A 63 -5.12 -14.28 0.33
C PHE A 63 -5.28 -12.94 1.06
N ASN A 64 -6.47 -12.33 1.08
CA ASN A 64 -6.67 -11.06 1.80
C ASN A 64 -6.34 -11.16 3.30
N ALA A 65 -6.62 -12.28 3.96
CA ALA A 65 -6.28 -12.52 5.36
C ALA A 65 -4.75 -12.63 5.55
N PHE A 66 -4.03 -13.20 4.58
CA PHE A 66 -2.57 -13.19 4.53
C PHE A 66 -2.01 -11.78 4.24
N PHE A 67 -2.66 -11.02 3.35
CA PHE A 67 -2.22 -9.70 2.94
C PHE A 67 -2.30 -8.69 4.09
N THR A 68 -3.33 -8.79 4.93
CA THR A 68 -3.50 -8.01 6.17
C THR A 68 -3.06 -8.76 7.43
N ARG A 69 -2.13 -9.72 7.30
CA ARG A 69 -1.65 -10.53 8.43
C ARG A 69 -1.17 -9.65 9.59
N ALA A 70 -1.49 -10.07 10.81
CA ALA A 70 -0.90 -9.49 12.00
C ALA A 70 0.60 -9.82 12.08
N LEU A 71 1.40 -8.86 12.54
CA LEU A 71 2.79 -9.10 12.92
C LEU A 71 2.86 -9.55 14.37
N LYS A 72 3.99 -10.15 14.76
CA LYS A 72 4.26 -10.53 16.14
C LYS A 72 4.27 -9.32 17.07
N ASP A 73 3.83 -9.54 18.30
CA ASP A 73 3.98 -8.55 19.36
C ASP A 73 5.46 -8.16 19.52
N GLY A 74 5.72 -6.85 19.63
CA GLY A 74 7.08 -6.32 19.75
C GLY A 74 7.90 -6.29 18.45
N ALA A 75 7.36 -6.73 17.30
CA ALA A 75 8.07 -6.65 16.01
C ALA A 75 8.38 -5.21 15.57
N ARG A 76 7.62 -4.24 16.10
CA ARG A 76 7.77 -2.80 15.85
C ARG A 76 7.72 -2.05 17.19
N PRO A 77 8.82 -2.00 17.96
CA PRO A 77 8.84 -1.25 19.21
C PRO A 77 8.62 0.24 18.93
N LEU A 78 7.77 0.87 19.73
CA LEU A 78 7.46 2.30 19.60
C LEU A 78 8.48 3.12 20.40
N ASP A 79 8.86 4.29 19.87
CA ASP A 79 9.70 5.23 20.62
C ASP A 79 8.89 5.79 21.82
N PRO A 80 9.38 5.64 23.06
CA PRO A 80 8.67 6.10 24.25
C PRO A 80 8.79 7.61 24.50
N ALA A 81 9.61 8.34 23.72
CA ALA A 81 9.84 9.76 23.94
C ALA A 81 8.55 10.58 23.72
N PRO A 82 8.15 11.43 24.69
CA PRO A 82 7.02 12.33 24.51
C PRO A 82 7.22 13.25 23.30
N GLY A 83 6.26 13.25 22.38
CA GLY A 83 6.32 14.04 21.14
C GLY A 83 7.09 13.40 19.99
N ALA A 84 7.57 12.16 20.12
CA ALA A 84 8.13 11.42 18.99
C ALA A 84 7.09 11.23 17.87
N VAL A 85 7.49 11.52 16.63
CA VAL A 85 6.70 11.21 15.44
C VAL A 85 7.17 9.86 14.90
N LEU A 86 6.29 8.86 14.96
CA LEU A 86 6.59 7.51 14.49
C LEU A 86 6.23 7.34 13.01
N ASN A 87 6.88 6.38 12.36
CA ASN A 87 6.47 5.98 11.02
C ASN A 87 5.11 5.27 11.10
N PRO A 88 4.14 5.61 10.23
CA PRO A 88 2.80 5.04 10.29
C PRO A 88 2.73 3.63 9.70
N CYS A 89 3.73 3.23 8.89
CA CYS A 89 3.76 1.95 8.21
C CYS A 89 5.19 1.53 7.84
N ASP A 90 5.34 0.24 7.54
CA ASP A 90 6.55 -0.30 6.91
C ASP A 90 6.57 0.06 5.42
N GLY A 91 7.69 0.60 4.94
CA GLY A 91 7.83 0.96 3.53
C GLY A 91 9.05 1.84 3.27
N ALA A 92 8.95 2.62 2.20
CA ALA A 92 9.98 3.58 1.81
C ALA A 92 9.36 4.97 1.67
N ILE A 93 10.14 6.00 2.01
CA ILE A 93 9.75 7.40 1.79
C ILE A 93 9.77 7.65 0.29
N SER A 94 8.59 7.88 -0.29
CA SER A 94 8.47 8.29 -1.70
C SER A 94 8.96 9.72 -1.89
N GLN A 95 8.40 10.66 -1.11
CA GLN A 95 8.78 12.07 -1.04
C GLN A 95 8.51 12.57 0.38
N LEU A 96 9.31 13.53 0.85
CA LEU A 96 9.16 14.20 2.15
C LEU A 96 9.63 15.64 1.98
N GLY A 97 8.89 16.59 2.54
CA GLY A 97 9.26 18.00 2.48
C GLY A 97 8.21 18.91 3.07
N ARG A 98 8.46 20.21 2.96
CA ARG A 98 7.50 21.24 3.33
C ARG A 98 6.42 21.34 2.25
N ILE A 99 5.21 21.69 2.67
CA ILE A 99 4.18 22.20 1.77
C ILE A 99 4.52 23.66 1.50
N GLU A 100 4.61 24.04 0.24
CA GLU A 100 4.94 25.41 -0.18
C GLU A 100 3.76 26.01 -0.92
N GLN A 101 3.18 27.08 -0.37
CA GLN A 101 2.04 27.81 -0.96
C GLN A 101 0.88 26.87 -1.33
N GLY A 102 0.50 25.97 -0.42
CA GLY A 102 -0.54 24.99 -0.68
C GLY A 102 -0.20 23.90 -1.69
N ARG A 103 1.07 23.72 -2.09
CA ARG A 103 1.49 22.69 -3.05
C ARG A 103 2.36 21.62 -2.41
N ILE A 104 2.09 20.37 -2.79
CA ILE A 104 2.84 19.19 -2.39
C ILE A 104 3.70 18.75 -3.58
N PHE A 105 5.02 18.63 -3.36
CA PHE A 105 5.93 18.14 -4.38
C PHE A 105 5.72 16.64 -4.63
N GLN A 106 5.53 16.27 -5.90
CA GLN A 106 5.47 14.88 -6.35
C GLN A 106 6.69 14.60 -7.26
N ALA A 107 6.99 13.32 -7.43
CA ALA A 107 8.08 12.86 -8.28
C ALA A 107 8.02 13.49 -9.69
N LYS A 108 9.21 13.78 -10.26
CA LYS A 108 9.41 14.19 -11.67
C LYS A 108 8.75 15.53 -12.05
N GLY A 109 8.77 16.52 -11.17
CA GLY A 109 8.34 17.89 -11.49
C GLY A 109 6.82 18.08 -11.55
N HIS A 110 6.07 17.08 -11.14
CA HIS A 110 4.63 17.22 -10.92
C HIS A 110 4.37 17.66 -9.48
N SER A 111 3.41 18.54 -9.28
CA SER A 111 2.92 18.90 -7.95
C SER A 111 1.40 19.02 -8.03
N TYR A 112 0.74 18.79 -6.91
CA TYR A 112 -0.70 18.98 -6.77
C TYR A 112 -0.95 19.88 -5.56
N SER A 113 -2.10 20.54 -5.56
CA SER A 113 -2.51 21.39 -4.46
C SER A 113 -3.06 20.56 -3.29
N VAL A 114 -2.91 21.08 -2.07
CA VAL A 114 -3.55 20.51 -0.88
C VAL A 114 -5.08 20.48 -1.06
N MET A 115 -5.64 21.47 -1.75
CA MET A 115 -7.06 21.51 -2.09
C MET A 115 -7.50 20.27 -2.89
N GLU A 116 -6.78 19.92 -3.95
CA GLU A 116 -7.07 18.74 -4.78
C GLU A 116 -6.92 17.45 -3.96
N LEU A 117 -5.88 17.36 -3.12
CA LEU A 117 -5.66 16.20 -2.26
C LEU A 117 -6.81 16.00 -1.26
N LEU A 118 -7.31 17.10 -0.69
CA LEU A 118 -8.36 17.09 0.32
C LEU A 118 -9.78 17.14 -0.28
N GLY A 119 -9.91 16.90 -1.59
CA GLY A 119 -11.21 16.77 -2.25
C GLY A 119 -11.97 18.08 -2.45
N GLY A 120 -11.27 19.22 -2.52
CA GLY A 120 -11.87 20.55 -2.73
C GLY A 120 -12.33 21.25 -1.46
N ASP A 121 -12.00 20.72 -0.28
CA ASP A 121 -12.40 21.29 1.01
C ASP A 121 -11.48 22.45 1.44
N HIS A 122 -12.02 23.66 1.36
CA HIS A 122 -11.28 24.89 1.69
C HIS A 122 -10.93 25.01 3.17
N GLU A 123 -11.82 24.64 4.08
CA GLU A 123 -11.59 24.80 5.52
C GLU A 123 -10.48 23.85 5.98
N ARG A 124 -10.47 22.62 5.45
CA ARG A 124 -9.43 21.64 5.75
C ARG A 124 -8.08 21.99 5.13
N ALA A 125 -8.07 22.66 3.98
CA ALA A 125 -6.84 23.06 3.30
C ALA A 125 -6.20 24.33 3.89
N ALA A 126 -7.00 25.22 4.50
CA ALA A 126 -6.57 26.54 4.96
C ALA A 126 -5.27 26.56 5.81
N PRO A 127 -5.00 25.61 6.72
CA PRO A 127 -3.75 25.60 7.50
C PRO A 127 -2.48 25.35 6.69
N PHE A 128 -2.60 24.92 5.43
CA PHE A 128 -1.49 24.47 4.58
C PHE A 128 -1.29 25.32 3.32
N MET A 129 -2.15 26.33 3.10
CA MET A 129 -2.08 27.28 1.98
C MET A 129 -1.08 28.39 2.29
#